data_AF-A0A950EGS2-F1
#
_entry.id   AF-A0A950EGS2-F1
#
_cell.length_a   1.000
_cell.length_b   1.000
_cell.length_c   1.000
_cell.angle_alpha   90.00
_cell.angle_beta   90.00
_cell.angle_gamma   90.00
#
_symmetry.space_group_name_H-M   'P 1'
#
loop_
_entity.id
_entity.type
_entity.pdbx_description
1 polymer ?
#
loop_
_entity_poly.entity_id
_entity_poly.type
_entity_poly.pdbx_seq_one_letter_code
_entity_poly.pdbx_strand_id
1 'polypeptide(L)' 'GFISTQLHRGIGGSCVFVNYAVWDSVEHFRRAFSHPEFQEAMKAYPPSAVASPHLFQKVAVPDICVA' A
#
# COMPACT_ATOMS: atom_id res chain seq x y z
N GLY A 1 8.61 11.79 -2.91
CA GLY A 1 7.64 10.94 -3.61
C GLY A 1 6.99 9.98 -2.65
N PHE A 2 7.69 8.92 -2.23
CA PHE A 2 7.29 8.14 -1.07
C PHE A 2 7.36 9.00 0.21
N ILE A 3 6.37 8.88 1.10
CA ILE A 3 6.34 9.61 2.38
C ILE A 3 6.53 8.62 3.53
N SER A 4 5.67 7.60 3.63
CA SER A 4 5.73 6.61 4.70
C SER A 4 4.99 5.34 4.31
N THR A 5 5.27 4.23 4.99
CA THR A 5 4.46 3.02 4.90
C THR A 5 4.34 2.35 6.26
N GLN A 6 3.19 1.74 6.51
CA GLN A 6 2.98 0.89 7.68
C GLN A 6 2.32 -0.41 7.25
N LEU A 7 3.00 -1.52 7.52
CA LEU A 7 2.43 -2.85 7.34
C LEU A 7 1.67 -3.24 8.60
N HIS A 8 0.42 -3.67 8.40
CA HIS A 8 -0.45 -4.19 9.44
C HIS A 8 -0.71 -5.67 9.17
N ARG A 9 -0.81 -6.45 10.25
CA ARG A 9 -1.22 -7.85 10.21
C ARG A 9 -2.53 -8.00 10.96
N GLY A 10 -3.48 -8.74 10.39
CA GLY A 10 -4.72 -9.09 11.06
C GLY A 10 -4.46 -9.88 12.35
N ILE A 11 -5.24 -9.61 13.39
CA ILE A 11 -5.18 -10.32 14.67
C ILE A 11 -6.04 -11.59 14.64
N GLY A 12 -5.99 -12.40 15.72
CA GLY A 12 -6.85 -13.58 15.86
C GLY A 12 -6.55 -14.72 14.87
N GLY A 13 -5.28 -14.86 14.45
CA GLY A 13 -4.88 -15.89 13.49
C GLY A 13 -5.16 -15.54 12.01
N SER A 14 -5.59 -14.32 11.73
CA SER A 14 -5.81 -13.85 10.35
C SER A 14 -4.54 -13.90 9.51
N CYS A 15 -4.70 -14.30 8.25
CA CYS A 15 -3.67 -14.26 7.22
C CYS A 15 -3.71 -12.98 6.37
N VAL A 16 -4.53 -12.00 6.75
CA VAL A 16 -4.67 -10.73 6.02
C VAL A 16 -3.58 -9.75 6.46
N PHE A 17 -2.96 -9.11 5.47
CA PHE A 17 -2.00 -8.03 5.65
C PHE A 17 -2.48 -6.78 4.92
N VAL A 18 -2.25 -5.60 5.49
CA VAL A 18 -2.55 -4.30 4.87
C VAL A 18 -1.30 -3.45 4.90
N ASN A 19 -0.74 -3.17 3.73
CA ASN A 19 0.33 -2.18 3.58
C ASN A 19 -0.30 -0.82 3.24
N TYR A 20 -0.30 0.11 4.19
CA TYR A 20 -0.79 1.47 3.98
C TYR A 20 0.38 2.40 3.68
N ALA A 21 0.55 2.74 2.40
CA ALA A 21 1.64 3.59 1.91
C ALA A 21 1.12 4.97 1.53
N VAL A 22 1.76 6.02 2.06
CA VAL A 22 1.47 7.41 1.74
C VAL A 22 2.47 7.91 0.71
N TRP A 23 1.95 8.49 -0.36
CA TRP A 23 2.71 9.07 -1.45
C TRP A 23 2.31 10.53 -1.64
N ASP A 24 3.29 11.32 -2.01
CA ASP A 24 3.17 12.75 -2.29
C ASP A 24 2.31 13.03 -3.54
N SER A 25 2.40 12.16 -4.56
CA SER A 25 1.53 12.24 -5.74
C SER A 25 1.37 10.89 -6.45
N VAL A 26 0.32 10.77 -7.25
CA VAL A 26 0.08 9.59 -8.11
C VAL A 26 1.19 9.40 -9.14
N GLU A 27 1.82 10.48 -9.60
CA GLU A 27 2.94 10.41 -10.54
C GLU A 27 4.18 9.79 -9.90
N HIS A 28 4.51 10.18 -8.66
CA HIS A 28 5.59 9.56 -7.90
C HIS A 28 5.34 8.07 -7.66
N PHE A 29 4.10 7.70 -7.32
CA PHE A 29 3.69 6.31 -7.18
C PHE A 29 3.88 5.54 -8.50
N ARG A 30 3.37 6.06 -9.62
CA ARG A 30 3.47 5.41 -10.93
C ARG A 30 4.94 5.19 -11.32
N ARG A 31 5.79 6.22 -11.16
CA ARG A 31 7.22 6.11 -11.46
C ARG A 31 7.91 5.01 -10.65
N ALA A 32 7.58 4.89 -9.36
CA ALA A 32 8.13 3.83 -8.52
C ALA A 32 7.65 2.44 -8.95
N PHE A 33 6.34 2.25 -9.17
CA PHE A 33 5.77 0.95 -9.54
C PHE A 33 6.12 0.51 -10.98
N SER A 34 6.52 1.44 -11.84
CA SER A 34 7.05 1.16 -13.17
C SER A 34 8.57 0.92 -13.18
N HIS A 35 9.26 1.08 -12.04
CA HIS A 35 10.71 0.88 -11.97
C HIS A 35 11.06 -0.63 -11.95
N PRO A 36 12.00 -1.10 -12.79
CA PRO A 36 12.36 -2.52 -12.86
C PRO A 36 12.74 -3.14 -11.50
N GLU A 37 13.63 -2.52 -10.74
CA GLU A 37 14.01 -3.00 -9.39
C GLU A 37 12.82 -3.16 -8.45
N PHE A 38 11.84 -2.27 -8.52
CA PHE A 38 10.62 -2.38 -7.72
C PHE A 38 9.76 -3.57 -8.18
N GLN A 39 9.63 -3.76 -9.50
CA GLN A 39 8.92 -4.92 -10.06
C GLN A 39 9.61 -6.24 -9.70
N GLU A 40 10.94 -6.29 -9.69
CA GLU A 40 11.69 -7.46 -9.25
C GLU A 40 11.48 -7.74 -7.76
N ALA A 41 11.53 -6.72 -6.91
CA ALA A 41 11.27 -6.88 -5.47
C ALA A 41 9.87 -7.45 -5.19
N MET A 42 8.86 -7.08 -5.97
CA MET A 42 7.49 -7.60 -5.85
C MET A 42 7.39 -9.10 -6.12
N LYS A 43 8.33 -9.71 -6.86
CA LYS A 43 8.38 -11.15 -7.09
C LYS A 43 8.79 -11.95 -5.85
N ALA A 44 9.31 -11.29 -4.81
CA ALA A 44 9.65 -11.93 -3.56
C ALA A 44 8.41 -12.33 -2.73
N TYR A 45 7.20 -11.91 -3.13
CA TYR A 45 5.99 -12.40 -2.47
C TYR A 45 5.84 -13.91 -2.62
N PRO A 46 5.43 -14.61 -1.54
CA PRO A 46 5.26 -16.06 -1.60
C PRO A 46 4.15 -16.41 -2.60
N PRO A 47 4.26 -17.55 -3.32
CA PRO A 47 3.25 -17.95 -4.31
C PRO A 47 1.83 -18.10 -3.76
N SER A 48 1.69 -18.30 -2.44
CA SER A 48 0.40 -18.39 -1.74
C SER A 48 -0.24 -17.04 -1.45
N ALA A 49 0.48 -15.92 -1.63
CA ALA A 49 -0.06 -14.59 -1.39
C ALA A 49 -0.86 -14.10 -2.60
N VAL A 50 -2.06 -13.58 -2.32
CA VAL A 50 -2.87 -12.84 -3.29
C VAL A 50 -2.80 -11.36 -2.91
N ALA A 51 -2.25 -10.53 -3.80
CA ALA A 51 -2.16 -9.08 -3.60
C ALA A 51 -3.27 -8.36 -4.38
N SER A 52 -3.97 -7.42 -3.73
CA SER A 52 -4.97 -6.54 -4.37
C SER A 52 -4.66 -5.08 -4.04
N PRO A 53 -3.71 -4.44 -4.76
CA PRO A 53 -3.34 -3.05 -4.52
C PRO A 53 -4.38 -2.08 -5.10
N HIS A 54 -4.64 -0.98 -4.38
CA HIS A 54 -5.52 0.11 -4.81
C HIS A 54 -4.92 1.46 -4.44
N LEU A 55 -5.18 2.47 -5.26
CA LEU A 55 -4.91 3.86 -4.89
C LEU A 55 -6.18 4.47 -4.31
N PHE A 56 -6.03 5.10 -3.14
CA PHE A 56 -7.14 5.73 -2.43
C PHE A 56 -6.89 7.22 -2.27
N GLN A 57 -7.96 7.98 -2.27
CA GLN A 57 -7.99 9.35 -1.77
C GLN A 57 -8.60 9.33 -0.37
N LYS A 58 -8.00 10.06 0.56
CA LYS A 58 -8.58 10.23 1.89
C LYS A 58 -9.86 11.04 1.80
N VAL A 59 -10.87 10.64 2.56
CA VAL A 59 -12.16 11.30 2.68
C VAL A 59 -12.33 11.73 4.12
N ALA A 60 -12.69 12.99 4.33
CA ALA A 60 -13.07 13.47 5.65
C ALA A 60 -14.51 13.02 5.94
N VAL A 61 -14.74 12.50 7.13
CA VAL A 61 -16.08 12.16 7.61
C VAL A 61 -16.36 13.02 8.84
N PRO A 62 -17.41 13.88 8.82
CA PRO A 62 -17.73 14.78 9.92
C PRO A 62 -17.75 14.05 11.26
N ASP A 63 -17.08 14.63 12.26
CA ASP A 63 -16.95 14.13 13.63
C ASP A 63 -16.25 12.76 13.79
N ILE A 64 -15.70 12.18 12.71
CA ILE A 64 -15.03 10.87 12.74
C ILE A 64 -13.56 10.99 12.32
N CYS A 65 -13.28 11.60 11.17
CA CYS A 65 -11.91 11.73 10.69
C CYS A 65 -11.72 12.93 9.75
N VAL A 66 -10.49 13.42 9.73
CA VAL A 66 -10.00 14.40 8.76
C VAL A 66 -9.28 13.67 7.63
N ALA A 67 -9.26 14.28 6.43
CA ALA A 67 -8.42 13.84 5.33
C ALA A 67 -6.95 14.24 5.59
#